data_AF-A0A6B2TDQ1-F1
#
_entry.id   AF-A0A6B2TDQ1-F1
#
_cell.length_a   1.000
_cell.length_b   1.000
_cell.length_c   1.000
_cell.angle_alpha   90.00
_cell.angle_beta   90.00
_cell.angle_gamma   90.00
#
_symmetry.space_group_name_H-M   'P 1'
#
loop_
_entity.id
_entity.type
_entity.pdbx_description
1 polymer ?
#
loop_
_entity_poly.entity_id
_entity_poly.type
_entity_poly.pdbx_seq_one_letter_code
_entity_poly.pdbx_strand_id
1 'polypeptide(L)'
;MPLALAACLTATGTGSAAPPGTEKTRIDFAQRYRALQHGGIVRAANSAITCRRAVDRTAESCARARGGLPGANDDFDMFYVDVDDDPNTYNSSTGEVRLPPHSRVSYARLYWGGNLRAGEQKPPKDNGRVLIAEPGGAYKPVIADTPVGHRVTDGADAFQASADVTRLVRSAGGGAYTVAQVNVAKGHSKAGAWGGWTLVVAYENAAEPLRALAVYDGFDATGG
;
A
#
# COMPACT_ATOMS: atom_id res chain seq x y z
N MET A 1 -12.91 38.79 47.60
CA MET A 1 -13.63 37.85 46.70
C MET A 1 -14.26 38.66 45.58
N PRO A 2 -14.08 38.36 44.27
CA PRO A 2 -13.09 37.48 43.64
C PRO A 2 -12.20 38.19 42.58
N LEU A 3 -10.99 37.66 42.39
CA LEU A 3 -10.07 37.92 41.28
C LEU A 3 -10.61 37.21 40.01
N ALA A 4 -10.72 37.90 38.88
CA ALA A 4 -11.01 37.26 37.59
C ALA A 4 -9.68 36.98 36.86
N LEU A 5 -9.27 35.70 36.85
CA LEU A 5 -8.17 35.21 36.01
C LEU A 5 -8.64 35.14 34.56
N ALA A 6 -7.99 35.89 33.67
CA ALA A 6 -8.13 35.71 32.22
C ALA A 6 -7.25 34.55 31.77
N ALA A 7 -7.87 33.40 31.48
CA ALA A 7 -7.18 32.25 30.91
C ALA A 7 -7.09 32.42 29.38
N CYS A 8 -5.89 32.65 28.85
CA CYS A 8 -5.59 32.52 27.43
C CYS A 8 -5.62 31.03 27.06
N LEU A 9 -6.71 30.57 26.41
CA LEU A 9 -6.71 29.28 25.73
C LEU A 9 -5.89 29.39 24.45
N THR A 10 -4.70 28.81 24.46
CA THR A 10 -3.95 28.49 23.24
C THR A 10 -4.68 27.35 22.53
N ALA A 11 -5.28 27.64 21.37
CA ALA A 11 -5.84 26.61 20.49
C ALA A 11 -4.70 25.72 19.98
N THR A 12 -4.56 24.54 20.57
CA THR A 12 -3.73 23.47 20.03
C THR A 12 -4.33 23.02 18.71
N GLY A 13 -3.57 23.21 17.62
CA GLY A 13 -3.96 22.80 16.28
C GLY A 13 -4.28 21.31 16.24
N THR A 14 -5.55 20.99 16.09
CA THR A 14 -5.99 19.66 15.69
C THR A 14 -5.53 19.44 14.26
N GLY A 15 -4.60 18.51 14.05
CA GLY A 15 -4.30 18.00 12.72
C GLY A 15 -5.61 17.54 12.08
N SER A 16 -6.03 18.25 11.03
CA SER A 16 -7.20 17.87 10.25
C SER A 16 -6.88 16.54 9.58
N ALA A 17 -7.45 15.46 10.10
CA ALA A 17 -7.52 14.22 9.36
C ALA A 17 -8.31 14.53 8.09
N ALA A 18 -7.66 14.41 6.94
CA ALA A 18 -8.33 14.54 5.66
C ALA A 18 -9.54 13.58 5.64
N PRO A 19 -10.71 14.00 5.14
CA PRO A 19 -11.84 13.10 4.99
C PRO A 19 -11.42 11.90 4.14
N PRO A 20 -11.95 10.69 4.39
CA PRO A 20 -11.67 9.53 3.57
C PRO A 20 -11.90 9.89 2.10
N GLY A 21 -10.87 9.71 1.27
CA GLY A 21 -10.86 10.18 -0.10
C GLY A 21 -12.08 9.67 -0.87
N THR A 22 -12.79 10.56 -1.57
CA THR A 22 -13.91 10.22 -2.45
C THR A 22 -13.50 9.11 -3.41
N GLU A 23 -14.36 8.10 -3.64
CA GLU A 23 -14.10 7.07 -4.64
C GLU A 23 -14.25 7.63 -6.07
N LYS A 24 -13.42 7.15 -7.00
CA LYS A 24 -13.49 7.48 -8.43
C LYS A 24 -13.24 6.24 -9.29
N THR A 25 -13.98 6.12 -10.39
CA THR A 25 -13.77 5.06 -11.39
C THR A 25 -12.53 5.30 -12.28
N ARG A 26 -12.04 6.54 -12.29
CA ARG A 26 -10.80 6.97 -12.94
C ARG A 26 -10.08 8.01 -12.08
N ILE A 27 -8.75 7.88 -12.01
CA ILE A 27 -7.86 8.91 -11.49
C ILE A 27 -6.90 9.26 -12.62
N ASP A 28 -6.94 10.53 -13.04
CA ASP A 28 -6.08 11.01 -14.12
C ASP A 28 -4.62 10.77 -13.79
N PHE A 29 -3.85 10.40 -14.81
CA PHE A 29 -2.41 10.22 -14.67
C PHE A 29 -1.75 11.56 -14.36
N ALA A 30 -1.19 11.68 -13.16
CA ALA A 30 -0.68 12.94 -12.62
C ALA A 30 0.69 12.75 -11.97
N GLN A 31 1.51 13.81 -12.04
CA GLN A 31 2.80 13.84 -11.38
C GLN A 31 2.62 14.01 -9.86
N ARG A 32 3.25 13.15 -9.07
CA ARG A 32 3.29 13.24 -7.61
C ARG A 32 4.60 13.78 -7.08
N TYR A 33 5.69 13.47 -7.76
CA TYR A 33 7.01 13.90 -7.37
C TYR A 33 7.84 14.24 -8.59
N ARG A 34 8.65 15.29 -8.48
CA ARG A 34 9.72 15.60 -9.41
C ARG A 34 10.86 16.26 -8.67
N ALA A 35 12.09 15.85 -8.97
CA ALA A 35 13.29 16.51 -8.49
C ALA A 35 14.45 16.34 -9.46
N LEU A 36 15.39 17.28 -9.43
CA LEU A 36 16.72 17.14 -10.00
C LEU A 36 17.69 17.00 -8.82
N GLN A 37 18.19 15.79 -8.57
CA GLN A 37 19.01 15.51 -7.39
C GLN A 37 20.01 14.37 -7.64
N HIS A 38 21.09 14.34 -6.86
CA HIS A 38 21.95 13.17 -6.78
C HIS A 38 21.22 12.08 -6.00
N GLY A 39 21.13 10.86 -6.54
CA GLY A 39 20.38 9.76 -5.92
C GLY A 39 19.35 9.13 -6.86
N GLY A 40 18.39 8.38 -6.31
CA GLY A 40 17.53 7.51 -7.10
C GLY A 40 16.17 7.24 -6.49
N ILE A 41 15.50 6.21 -7.03
CA ILE A 41 14.22 5.68 -6.52
C ILE A 41 14.40 4.19 -6.24
N VAL A 42 14.05 3.77 -5.03
CA VAL A 42 13.92 2.36 -4.65
C VAL A 42 12.47 2.02 -4.32
N ARG A 43 12.19 0.72 -4.23
CA ARG A 43 10.84 0.20 -3.99
C ARG A 43 10.91 -0.94 -2.99
N ALA A 44 9.92 -1.00 -2.12
CA ALA A 44 9.54 -2.20 -1.38
C ALA A 44 8.12 -2.58 -1.80
N ALA A 45 7.82 -3.87 -1.93
CA ALA A 45 6.50 -4.34 -2.30
C ALA A 45 6.30 -5.76 -1.79
N ASN A 46 5.04 -6.12 -1.52
CA ASN A 46 4.66 -7.51 -1.25
C ASN A 46 3.16 -7.71 -1.52
N SER A 47 2.76 -8.97 -1.71
CA SER A 47 1.37 -9.39 -1.84
C SER A 47 0.68 -9.42 -0.49
N ALA A 48 -0.63 -9.14 -0.46
CA ALA A 48 -1.47 -9.32 0.72
C ALA A 48 -2.15 -10.71 0.74
N ILE A 49 -2.03 -11.45 -0.36
CA ILE A 49 -2.69 -12.73 -0.60
C ILE A 49 -1.75 -13.70 -1.31
N THR A 50 -1.91 -14.99 -1.04
CA THR A 50 -1.17 -16.09 -1.67
C THR A 50 -2.09 -17.28 -1.89
N CYS A 51 -1.73 -18.21 -2.79
CA CYS A 51 -2.51 -19.44 -2.94
C CYS A 51 -2.48 -20.25 -1.65
N ARG A 52 -3.47 -21.10 -1.37
CA ARG A 52 -3.43 -22.13 -0.31
C ARG A 52 -3.46 -23.53 -0.90
N ARG A 53 -4.27 -23.73 -1.94
CA ARG A 53 -4.46 -25.02 -2.60
C ARG A 53 -4.89 -24.80 -4.06
N ALA A 54 -4.40 -25.63 -4.97
CA ALA A 54 -4.92 -25.65 -6.34
C ALA A 54 -6.37 -26.15 -6.35
N VAL A 55 -7.24 -25.47 -7.09
CA VAL A 55 -8.62 -25.91 -7.36
C VAL A 55 -8.75 -26.45 -8.78
N ASP A 56 -7.92 -25.97 -9.71
CA ASP A 56 -7.74 -26.62 -11.01
C ASP A 56 -6.82 -27.85 -10.86
N ARG A 57 -7.18 -28.95 -11.53
CA ARG A 57 -6.41 -30.21 -11.49
C ARG A 57 -5.17 -30.19 -12.37
N THR A 58 -5.09 -29.25 -13.30
CA THR A 58 -3.99 -29.06 -14.24
C THR A 58 -2.99 -28.01 -13.77
N ALA A 59 -3.37 -27.21 -12.76
CA ALA A 59 -2.51 -26.22 -12.15
C ALA A 59 -1.35 -26.85 -11.36
N GLU A 60 -0.22 -26.13 -11.33
CA GLU A 60 0.89 -26.45 -10.44
C GLU A 60 0.46 -26.49 -8.98
N SER A 61 1.19 -27.21 -8.13
CA SER A 61 0.91 -27.15 -6.70
C SER A 61 1.20 -25.74 -6.18
N CYS A 62 0.42 -25.29 -5.19
CA CYS A 62 0.61 -23.96 -4.64
C CYS A 62 2.04 -23.73 -4.12
N ALA A 63 2.68 -24.74 -3.53
CA ALA A 63 4.08 -24.65 -3.10
C ALA A 63 5.04 -24.37 -4.27
N ARG A 64 4.82 -25.00 -5.43
CA ARG A 64 5.64 -24.81 -6.63
C ARG A 64 5.37 -23.48 -7.32
N ALA A 65 4.10 -23.06 -7.38
CA ALA A 65 3.72 -21.73 -7.88
C ALA A 65 4.36 -20.62 -7.04
N ARG A 66 4.32 -20.71 -5.70
CA ARG A 66 5.05 -19.79 -4.80
C ARG A 66 6.57 -19.87 -4.98
N GLY A 67 7.09 -21.01 -5.44
CA GLY A 67 8.49 -21.20 -5.82
C GLY A 67 8.87 -20.60 -7.17
N GLY A 68 7.95 -19.93 -7.87
CA GLY A 68 8.20 -19.23 -9.13
C GLY A 68 7.77 -19.98 -10.39
N LEU A 69 7.09 -21.12 -10.25
CA LEU A 69 6.45 -21.75 -11.41
C LEU A 69 5.16 -21.01 -11.81
N PRO A 70 4.69 -21.18 -13.06
CA PRO A 70 3.47 -20.56 -13.53
C PRO A 70 2.26 -20.89 -12.64
N GLY A 71 1.35 -19.93 -12.51
CA GLY A 71 0.06 -20.10 -11.86
C GLY A 71 -0.80 -18.87 -12.06
N ALA A 72 -2.09 -19.06 -12.36
CA ALA A 72 -3.06 -17.98 -12.42
C ALA A 72 -3.86 -17.90 -11.12
N ASN A 73 -4.29 -16.70 -10.72
CA ASN A 73 -4.94 -16.51 -9.41
C ASN A 73 -6.31 -17.21 -9.30
N ASP A 74 -6.93 -17.56 -10.42
CA ASP A 74 -8.17 -18.34 -10.51
C ASP A 74 -7.95 -19.85 -10.55
N ASP A 75 -6.71 -20.32 -10.65
CA ASP A 75 -6.35 -21.74 -10.51
C ASP A 75 -6.35 -22.22 -9.05
N PHE A 76 -6.35 -21.28 -8.10
CA PHE A 76 -6.14 -21.55 -6.68
C PHE A 76 -7.26 -21.02 -5.79
N ASP A 77 -7.51 -21.75 -4.70
CA ASP A 77 -8.12 -21.18 -3.51
C ASP A 77 -7.06 -20.31 -2.82
N MET A 78 -7.31 -19.00 -2.79
CA MET A 78 -6.38 -17.98 -2.31
C MET A 78 -6.67 -17.63 -0.84
N PHE A 79 -5.62 -17.26 -0.10
CA PHE A 79 -5.68 -16.98 1.33
C PHE A 79 -4.72 -15.86 1.72
N TYR A 80 -5.00 -15.21 2.84
CA TYR A 80 -4.21 -14.07 3.31
C TYR A 80 -2.76 -14.46 3.60
N VAL A 81 -1.83 -13.58 3.21
CA VAL A 81 -0.46 -13.60 3.74
C VAL A 81 -0.54 -12.93 5.10
N ASP A 82 0.00 -13.60 6.11
CA ASP A 82 0.06 -13.08 7.47
C ASP A 82 1.42 -13.49 8.08
N VAL A 83 2.27 -12.50 8.32
CA VAL A 83 3.65 -12.66 8.79
C VAL A 83 3.86 -12.10 10.21
N ASP A 84 2.79 -11.66 10.86
CA ASP A 84 2.78 -11.22 12.24
C ASP A 84 1.85 -12.10 13.10
N ASP A 85 1.85 -11.84 14.40
CA ASP A 85 1.03 -12.55 15.40
C ASP A 85 -0.08 -11.64 15.97
N ASP A 86 -0.42 -10.52 15.32
CA ASP A 86 -1.43 -9.58 15.82
C ASP A 86 -2.84 -10.09 15.47
N PRO A 87 -3.69 -10.47 16.44
CA PRO A 87 -5.04 -10.96 16.13
C PRO A 87 -5.96 -9.88 15.54
N ASN A 88 -5.53 -8.61 15.53
CA ASN A 88 -6.28 -7.49 14.95
C ASN A 88 -5.95 -7.26 13.47
N THR A 89 -4.93 -7.92 12.91
CA THR A 89 -4.62 -7.92 11.48
C THR A 89 -5.18 -9.20 10.85
N TYR A 90 -5.78 -9.10 9.65
CA TYR A 90 -6.19 -10.30 8.89
C TYR A 90 -5.22 -10.63 7.76
N ASN A 91 -4.39 -9.68 7.36
CA ASN A 91 -3.25 -9.91 6.51
C ASN A 91 -2.12 -8.96 6.89
N SER A 92 -0.89 -9.40 6.66
CA SER A 92 0.32 -8.65 6.88
C SER A 92 1.43 -9.21 6.00
N SER A 93 2.19 -8.34 5.36
CA SER A 93 3.35 -8.76 4.57
C SER A 93 4.45 -7.71 4.57
N THR A 94 5.70 -8.17 4.45
CA THR A 94 6.89 -7.35 4.65
C THR A 94 7.67 -7.18 3.36
N GLY A 95 8.10 -5.96 3.06
CA GLY A 95 8.99 -5.63 1.96
C GLY A 95 10.14 -4.75 2.45
N GLU A 96 11.30 -4.84 1.78
CA GLU A 96 12.52 -4.17 2.23
C GLU A 96 12.82 -2.92 1.40
N VAL A 97 12.94 -1.76 2.07
CA VAL A 97 13.44 -0.52 1.47
C VAL A 97 14.97 -0.53 1.60
N ARG A 98 15.66 -0.78 0.49
CA ARG A 98 17.13 -0.83 0.44
C ARG A 98 17.70 0.51 0.01
N LEU A 99 18.08 1.34 0.97
CA LEU A 99 18.76 2.61 0.70
C LEU A 99 20.28 2.42 0.68
N PRO A 100 21.00 3.00 -0.28
CA PRO A 100 22.45 3.11 -0.20
C PRO A 100 22.87 3.85 1.09
N PRO A 101 24.04 3.55 1.67
CA PRO A 101 24.53 4.25 2.85
C PRO A 101 24.56 5.77 2.65
N HIS A 102 24.32 6.51 3.73
CA HIS A 102 24.27 7.99 3.74
C HIS A 102 23.20 8.62 2.82
N SER A 103 22.18 7.85 2.43
CA SER A 103 21.04 8.38 1.69
C SER A 103 20.04 9.09 2.60
N ARG A 104 19.40 10.13 2.08
CA ARG A 104 18.30 10.85 2.73
C ARG A 104 17.03 10.72 1.92
N VAL A 105 15.94 10.27 2.53
CA VAL A 105 14.64 10.15 1.86
C VAL A 105 14.10 11.54 1.51
N SER A 106 13.91 11.82 0.22
CA SER A 106 13.33 13.08 -0.26
C SER A 106 11.83 12.97 -0.46
N TYR A 107 11.32 11.79 -0.83
CA TYR A 107 9.89 11.52 -1.03
C TYR A 107 9.56 10.04 -0.83
N ALA A 108 8.40 9.73 -0.26
CA ALA A 108 7.90 8.35 -0.21
C ALA A 108 6.37 8.29 -0.31
N ARG A 109 5.87 7.33 -1.10
CA ARG A 109 4.44 7.10 -1.26
C ARG A 109 4.12 5.61 -1.21
N LEU A 110 3.14 5.27 -0.37
CA LEU A 110 2.60 3.93 -0.26
C LEU A 110 1.39 3.81 -1.18
N TYR A 111 1.37 2.76 -1.98
CA TYR A 111 0.26 2.34 -2.84
C TYR A 111 -0.25 1.00 -2.36
N TRP A 112 -1.56 0.80 -2.33
CA TRP A 112 -2.17 -0.49 -2.03
C TRP A 112 -3.46 -0.66 -2.84
N GLY A 113 -3.86 -1.91 -3.03
CA GLY A 113 -5.03 -2.24 -3.84
C GLY A 113 -5.23 -3.73 -3.98
N GLY A 114 -6.36 -4.10 -4.56
CA GLY A 114 -6.73 -5.49 -4.69
C GLY A 114 -8.12 -5.70 -5.26
N ASN A 115 -8.51 -6.96 -5.31
CA ASN A 115 -9.87 -7.39 -5.60
C ASN A 115 -10.65 -7.58 -4.29
N LEU A 116 -11.82 -6.96 -4.18
CA LEU A 116 -12.76 -7.05 -3.08
C LEU A 116 -13.68 -8.27 -3.19
N ARG A 117 -13.62 -9.01 -4.30
CA ARG A 117 -14.51 -10.14 -4.56
C ARG A 117 -13.78 -11.35 -5.13
N ALA A 118 -13.59 -12.37 -4.29
CA ALA A 118 -12.97 -13.63 -4.70
C ALA A 118 -13.48 -14.83 -3.89
N GLY A 119 -14.81 -14.96 -3.76
CA GLY A 119 -15.46 -15.92 -2.86
C GLY A 119 -15.86 -15.26 -1.55
N GLU A 120 -14.93 -14.59 -0.88
CA GLU A 120 -15.24 -13.52 0.06
C GLU A 120 -15.67 -12.25 -0.69
N GLN A 121 -16.48 -11.41 -0.04
CA GLN A 121 -16.78 -10.06 -0.48
C GLN A 121 -16.45 -9.06 0.64
N LYS A 122 -15.48 -8.17 0.39
CA LYS A 122 -15.05 -7.13 1.33
C LYS A 122 -15.84 -5.84 1.09
N PRO A 123 -16.18 -5.07 2.15
CA PRO A 123 -16.86 -3.80 1.97
C PRO A 123 -15.88 -2.71 1.45
N PRO A 124 -16.23 -1.94 0.41
CA PRO A 124 -15.34 -0.90 -0.15
C PRO A 124 -14.96 0.23 0.82
N LYS A 125 -15.77 0.48 1.86
CA LYS A 125 -15.52 1.55 2.85
C LYS A 125 -14.15 1.46 3.54
N ASP A 126 -13.52 0.29 3.56
CA ASP A 126 -12.22 0.05 4.19
C ASP A 126 -11.04 0.21 3.22
N ASN A 127 -11.30 0.49 1.92
CA ASN A 127 -10.28 0.63 0.88
C ASN A 127 -9.27 1.76 1.15
N GLY A 128 -9.71 2.83 1.83
CA GLY A 128 -8.92 4.02 2.08
C GLY A 128 -7.92 3.92 3.24
N ARG A 129 -7.76 2.75 3.86
CA ARG A 129 -6.94 2.60 5.07
C ARG A 129 -6.11 1.31 5.06
N VAL A 130 -4.88 1.41 5.53
CA VAL A 130 -4.00 0.27 5.88
C VAL A 130 -3.28 0.55 7.20
N LEU A 131 -2.56 -0.44 7.71
CA LEU A 131 -1.57 -0.28 8.77
C LEU A 131 -0.16 -0.43 8.18
N ILE A 132 0.80 0.35 8.69
CA ILE A 132 2.23 0.21 8.37
C ILE A 132 3.05 0.15 9.66
N ALA A 133 4.01 -0.76 9.71
CA ALA A 133 5.06 -0.80 10.71
C ALA A 133 6.40 -0.56 9.99
N GLU A 134 7.16 0.42 10.48
CA GLU A 134 8.54 0.64 10.03
C GLU A 134 9.52 -0.37 10.67
N PRO A 135 10.80 -0.42 10.26
CA PRO A 135 11.77 -1.36 10.83
C PRO A 135 11.86 -1.22 12.36
N GLY A 136 11.46 -2.29 13.08
CA GLY A 136 11.44 -2.32 14.55
C GLY A 136 10.33 -1.45 15.20
N GLY A 137 9.42 -0.91 14.41
CA GLY A 137 8.30 -0.08 14.86
C GLY A 137 7.02 -0.87 15.12
N ALA A 138 6.02 -0.17 15.66
CA ALA A 138 4.67 -0.68 15.83
C ALA A 138 3.75 -0.21 14.70
N TYR A 139 2.61 -0.88 14.51
CA TYR A 139 1.63 -0.50 13.51
C TYR A 139 1.05 0.90 13.72
N LYS A 140 1.01 1.66 12.63
CA LYS A 140 0.40 2.99 12.54
C LYS A 140 -0.62 3.01 11.41
N PRO A 141 -1.76 3.70 11.58
CA PRO A 141 -2.72 3.85 10.50
C PRO A 141 -2.17 4.76 9.40
N VAL A 142 -2.37 4.34 8.15
CA VAL A 142 -2.18 5.17 6.97
C VAL A 142 -3.53 5.32 6.29
N ILE A 143 -3.91 6.56 6.02
CA ILE A 143 -5.16 6.92 5.34
C ILE A 143 -4.80 7.46 3.97
N ALA A 144 -5.53 7.04 2.95
CA ALA A 144 -5.39 7.55 1.59
C ALA A 144 -5.54 9.07 1.57
N ASP A 145 -4.57 9.77 0.98
CA ASP A 145 -4.58 11.23 0.81
C ASP A 145 -5.02 11.66 -0.60
N THR A 146 -5.47 10.68 -1.40
CA THR A 146 -6.00 10.83 -2.75
C THR A 146 -7.34 10.11 -2.86
N PRO A 147 -8.16 10.43 -3.87
CA PRO A 147 -9.33 9.62 -4.21
C PRO A 147 -8.97 8.14 -4.31
N VAL A 148 -9.83 7.26 -3.81
CA VAL A 148 -9.68 5.81 -4.01
C VAL A 148 -10.16 5.49 -5.42
N GLY A 149 -9.28 4.88 -6.23
CA GLY A 149 -9.65 4.31 -7.51
C GLY A 149 -10.48 3.07 -7.25
N HIS A 150 -11.68 2.96 -7.82
CA HIS A 150 -12.57 1.82 -7.58
C HIS A 150 -13.38 1.51 -8.84
N ARG A 151 -13.32 0.26 -9.30
CA ARG A 151 -13.99 -0.17 -10.54
C ARG A 151 -14.41 -1.64 -10.46
N VAL A 152 -15.65 -1.88 -10.86
CA VAL A 152 -16.20 -3.23 -11.03
C VAL A 152 -16.18 -3.59 -12.51
N THR A 153 -15.49 -4.68 -12.87
CA THR A 153 -15.43 -5.17 -14.26
C THR A 153 -15.18 -6.68 -14.28
N ASP A 154 -15.82 -7.39 -15.20
CA ASP A 154 -15.57 -8.81 -15.50
C ASP A 154 -15.41 -9.73 -14.28
N GLY A 155 -16.31 -9.57 -13.30
CA GLY A 155 -16.32 -10.38 -12.08
C GLY A 155 -15.33 -9.98 -10.99
N ALA A 156 -14.45 -9.01 -11.25
CA ALA A 156 -13.61 -8.35 -10.27
C ALA A 156 -14.25 -7.07 -9.72
N ASP A 157 -13.96 -6.79 -8.45
CA ASP A 157 -14.31 -5.56 -7.77
C ASP A 157 -13.01 -4.91 -7.28
N ALA A 158 -12.40 -4.10 -8.14
CA ALA A 158 -11.00 -3.71 -8.04
C ALA A 158 -10.83 -2.30 -7.47
N PHE A 159 -9.85 -2.10 -6.59
CA PHE A 159 -9.52 -0.78 -6.08
C PHE A 159 -8.01 -0.51 -6.00
N GLN A 160 -7.66 0.77 -5.94
CA GLN A 160 -6.32 1.27 -5.65
C GLN A 160 -6.42 2.53 -4.79
N ALA A 161 -5.56 2.62 -3.79
CA ALA A 161 -5.43 3.79 -2.92
C ALA A 161 -3.95 4.09 -2.67
N SER A 162 -3.66 5.33 -2.25
CA SER A 162 -2.29 5.74 -1.96
C SER A 162 -2.21 6.89 -0.97
N ALA A 163 -1.07 7.00 -0.29
CA ALA A 163 -0.78 8.03 0.70
C ALA A 163 0.71 8.43 0.70
N ASP A 164 0.97 9.72 0.88
CA ASP A 164 2.31 10.25 1.18
C ASP A 164 2.71 9.80 2.59
N VAL A 165 3.78 8.99 2.64
CA VAL A 165 4.39 8.48 3.87
C VAL A 165 5.81 9.00 4.04
N THR A 166 6.16 10.09 3.35
CA THR A 166 7.50 10.68 3.32
C THR A 166 8.03 10.93 4.72
N ARG A 167 7.22 11.50 5.63
CA ARG A 167 7.67 11.78 7.01
C ARG A 167 8.00 10.50 7.78
N LEU A 168 7.17 9.46 7.63
CA LEU A 168 7.37 8.17 8.28
C LEU A 168 8.65 7.51 7.80
N VAL A 169 8.81 7.37 6.48
CA VAL A 169 9.95 6.69 5.86
C VAL A 169 11.25 7.49 6.04
N ARG A 170 11.19 8.83 6.01
CA ARG A 170 12.35 9.69 6.29
C ARG A 170 12.83 9.56 7.73
N SER A 171 11.93 9.39 8.68
CA SER A 171 12.28 9.20 10.09
C SER A 171 12.85 7.82 10.37
N ALA A 172 12.33 6.78 9.71
CA ALA A 172 12.71 5.40 9.96
C ALA A 172 13.89 4.91 9.12
N GLY A 173 14.07 5.44 7.91
CA GLY A 173 15.16 5.07 7.00
C GLY A 173 14.90 3.78 6.22
N GLY A 174 15.97 3.11 5.78
CA GLY A 174 15.89 1.83 5.10
C GLY A 174 15.59 0.67 6.05
N GLY A 175 15.13 -0.45 5.50
CA GLY A 175 14.87 -1.68 6.24
C GLY A 175 13.54 -2.35 5.90
N ALA A 176 13.13 -3.29 6.72
CA ALA A 176 11.87 -4.04 6.58
C ALA A 176 10.65 -3.20 7.01
N TYR A 177 9.74 -2.96 6.07
CA TYR A 177 8.44 -2.36 6.33
C TYR A 177 7.35 -3.42 6.18
N THR A 178 6.49 -3.54 7.19
CA THR A 178 5.34 -4.44 7.16
C THR A 178 4.08 -3.63 6.92
N VAL A 179 3.27 -4.03 5.95
CA VAL A 179 1.95 -3.43 5.69
C VAL A 179 0.89 -4.49 5.95
N ALA A 180 -0.15 -4.09 6.67
CA ALA A 180 -1.24 -4.95 7.09
C ALA A 180 -2.59 -4.30 6.81
N GLN A 181 -3.65 -5.10 6.94
CA GLN A 181 -5.04 -4.69 6.72
C GLN A 181 -5.31 -4.16 5.29
N VAL A 182 -4.64 -4.71 4.28
CA VAL A 182 -4.97 -4.38 2.89
C VAL A 182 -6.32 -5.02 2.56
N ASN A 183 -7.33 -4.20 2.24
CA ASN A 183 -8.72 -4.63 2.06
C ASN A 183 -8.93 -5.50 0.81
N VAL A 184 -8.54 -6.76 0.86
CA VAL A 184 -8.62 -7.70 -0.27
C VAL A 184 -9.45 -8.92 0.13
N ALA A 185 -10.19 -9.50 -0.81
CA ALA A 185 -10.95 -10.72 -0.60
C ALA A 185 -10.07 -11.96 -0.79
N LYS A 186 -10.31 -12.99 0.04
CA LYS A 186 -9.76 -14.33 -0.15
C LYS A 186 -10.79 -15.32 -0.70
N GLY A 187 -10.32 -16.50 -1.09
CA GLY A 187 -11.13 -17.59 -1.63
C GLY A 187 -10.84 -17.82 -3.11
N HIS A 188 -11.87 -18.26 -3.83
CA HIS A 188 -11.79 -18.56 -5.26
C HIS A 188 -12.87 -17.82 -6.05
N SER A 189 -12.50 -17.30 -7.22
CA SER A 189 -13.42 -16.81 -8.24
C SER A 189 -12.77 -16.88 -9.62
N LYS A 190 -13.57 -16.76 -10.69
CA LYS A 190 -13.03 -16.68 -12.07
C LYS A 190 -12.14 -15.46 -12.32
N ALA A 191 -12.33 -14.38 -11.57
CA ALA A 191 -11.48 -13.20 -11.65
C ALA A 191 -10.18 -13.35 -10.83
N GLY A 192 -10.06 -14.44 -10.06
CA GLY A 192 -8.97 -14.66 -9.11
C GLY A 192 -9.04 -13.74 -7.90
N ALA A 193 -8.27 -14.07 -6.88
CA ALA A 193 -8.03 -13.19 -5.74
C ALA A 193 -6.64 -12.57 -5.86
N TRP A 194 -6.53 -11.25 -5.73
CA TRP A 194 -5.26 -10.55 -5.88
C TRP A 194 -5.24 -9.27 -5.06
N GLY A 195 -4.04 -8.82 -4.72
CA GLY A 195 -3.80 -7.54 -4.08
C GLY A 195 -2.51 -7.53 -3.27
N GLY A 196 -2.11 -6.32 -2.89
CA GLY A 196 -0.83 -6.07 -2.26
C GLY A 196 -0.54 -4.60 -2.16
N TRP A 197 0.73 -4.28 -1.99
CA TRP A 197 1.18 -2.91 -1.77
C TRP A 197 2.55 -2.66 -2.41
N THR A 198 2.86 -1.39 -2.65
CA THR A 198 4.16 -0.93 -3.10
C THR A 198 4.48 0.40 -2.42
N LEU A 199 5.62 0.44 -1.75
CA LEU A 199 6.23 1.65 -1.20
C LEU A 199 7.31 2.15 -2.16
N VAL A 200 7.07 3.30 -2.77
CA VAL A 200 8.04 3.98 -3.65
C VAL A 200 8.78 5.03 -2.84
N VAL A 201 10.11 5.02 -2.87
CA VAL A 201 10.97 5.92 -2.09
C VAL A 201 12.00 6.60 -3.00
N ALA A 202 11.92 7.91 -3.15
CA ALA A 202 12.99 8.71 -3.74
C ALA A 202 13.96 9.17 -2.64
N TYR A 203 15.26 9.12 -2.94
CA TYR A 203 16.31 9.47 -1.99
C TYR A 203 17.39 10.33 -2.63
N GLU A 204 17.97 11.22 -1.83
CA GLU A 204 19.16 11.99 -2.13
C GLU A 204 20.40 11.22 -1.64
N ASN A 205 21.46 11.18 -2.46
CA ASN A 205 22.77 10.66 -2.08
C ASN A 205 23.86 11.38 -2.90
N ALA A 206 24.70 12.16 -2.24
CA ALA A 206 25.72 12.99 -2.90
C ALA A 206 26.80 12.18 -3.64
N ALA A 207 26.98 10.90 -3.32
CA ALA A 207 27.94 10.01 -4.00
C ALA A 207 27.38 9.41 -5.30
N GLU A 208 26.10 9.62 -5.60
CA GLU A 208 25.46 9.11 -6.81
C GLU A 208 25.37 10.14 -7.93
N PRO A 209 25.14 9.74 -9.20
CA PRO A 209 24.89 10.67 -10.29
C PRO A 209 23.68 11.58 -10.07
N LEU A 210 23.75 12.79 -10.64
CA LEU A 210 22.62 13.71 -10.75
C LEU A 210 21.58 13.14 -11.71
N ARG A 211 20.31 13.08 -11.29
CA ARG A 211 19.20 12.54 -12.09
C ARG A 211 17.97 13.45 -12.01
N ALA A 212 17.23 13.52 -13.12
CA ALA A 212 15.86 14.01 -13.11
C ALA A 212 14.94 12.85 -12.72
N LEU A 213 14.43 12.87 -11.49
CA LEU A 213 13.54 11.86 -10.94
C LEU A 213 12.09 12.35 -11.03
N ALA A 214 11.16 11.46 -11.37
CA ALA A 214 9.75 11.73 -11.32
C ALA A 214 8.94 10.50 -10.92
N VAL A 215 7.87 10.71 -10.17
CA VAL A 215 6.85 9.70 -9.86
C VAL A 215 5.52 10.21 -10.37
N TYR A 216 4.83 9.38 -11.13
CA TYR A 216 3.48 9.61 -11.61
C TYR A 216 2.61 8.44 -11.19
N ASP A 217 1.35 8.71 -10.94
CA ASP A 217 0.34 7.66 -10.73
C ASP A 217 -0.99 8.06 -11.35
N GLY A 218 -1.88 7.07 -11.45
CA GLY A 218 -3.24 7.21 -11.96
C GLY A 218 -3.99 5.89 -11.73
N PHE A 219 -5.24 5.84 -12.17
CA PHE A 219 -6.08 4.65 -12.13
C PHE A 219 -7.05 4.70 -13.30
N ASP A 220 -7.00 3.70 -14.18
CA ASP A 220 -7.88 3.61 -15.35
C ASP A 220 -8.00 2.14 -15.81
N ALA A 221 -8.90 1.85 -16.76
CA ALA A 221 -8.87 0.56 -17.44
C ALA A 221 -7.63 0.44 -18.33
N THR A 222 -7.09 -0.78 -18.38
CA THR A 222 -6.16 -1.18 -19.43
C THR A 222 -6.96 -1.48 -20.70
N GLY A 223 -7.08 -0.51 -21.60
CA GLY A 223 -7.73 -0.67 -22.90
C GLY A 223 -8.76 0.42 -23.21
N GLY A 224 -8.30 1.47 -23.90
CA GLY A 224 -9.11 2.49 -24.56
C GLY A 224 -8.55 2.76 -25.94
#